data_AF-A0A1C3XKU9-F1
#
_entry.id   AF-A0A1C3XKU9-F1
#
_cell.length_a   1.000
_cell.length_b   1.000
_cell.length_c   1.000
_cell.angle_alpha   90.00
_cell.angle_beta   90.00
_cell.angle_gamma   90.00
#
_symmetry.space_group_name_H-M   'P 1'
#
loop_
_entity.id
_entity.type
_entity.pdbx_description
1 polymer ?
#
loop_
_entity_poly.entity_id
_entity_poly.type
_entity_poly.pdbx_seq_one_letter_code
_entity_poly.pdbx_strand_id
1 'polypeptide(L)'
;MNARAAPYCHDIPLLGLVESLAEDCQPFPVNFVSSSYRRHWWRYTQFFMGPEGTVTPLHFDTLLSHNLFFQIFGAKQFTILPPSQATRCARRGWRWFDVDPEQPDYVRFPQYKRATPLVITVNPGDILYMPPGTLHHVRSLSASISFNIDFHTNRSVLDALTQADKGMPKEVIFYNAVTALAVISNVPEAITFPLYRPYLSYVS
;
A
#
# COMPACT_ATOMS: atom_id res chain seq x y z
N MET A 1 7.62 21.54 -23.30
CA MET A 1 6.70 20.56 -23.91
C MET A 1 5.70 20.16 -22.84
N ASN A 2 4.39 20.28 -23.09
CA ASN A 2 3.36 19.83 -22.15
C ASN A 2 3.45 18.31 -22.03
N ALA A 3 4.13 17.81 -20.99
CA ALA A 3 4.13 16.40 -20.66
C ALA A 3 2.69 16.04 -20.28
N ARG A 4 1.96 15.38 -21.18
CA ARG A 4 0.72 14.71 -20.80
C ARG A 4 1.07 13.74 -19.69
N ALA A 5 0.30 13.76 -18.60
CA ALA A 5 0.48 12.81 -17.51
C ALA A 5 0.49 11.39 -18.09
N ALA A 6 1.52 10.61 -17.74
CA ALA A 6 1.62 9.23 -18.20
C ALA A 6 0.43 8.44 -17.65
N PRO A 7 -0.27 7.64 -18.48
CA PRO A 7 -1.37 6.83 -17.99
C PRO A 7 -0.85 5.82 -16.97
N TYR A 8 -1.51 5.71 -15.81
CA TYR A 8 -1.14 4.76 -14.77
C TYR A 8 -2.39 4.05 -14.26
N CYS A 9 -2.52 2.76 -14.57
CA CYS A 9 -3.51 1.89 -13.95
C CYS A 9 -3.03 1.61 -12.52
N HIS A 10 -3.69 2.21 -11.54
CA HIS A 10 -3.27 2.22 -10.15
C HIS A 10 -4.46 1.82 -9.26
N ASP A 11 -4.19 1.03 -8.23
CA ASP A 11 -5.17 0.63 -7.22
C ASP A 11 -6.44 -0.07 -7.74
N ILE A 12 -6.31 -0.89 -8.78
CA ILE A 12 -7.45 -1.65 -9.32
C ILE A 12 -7.53 -3.03 -8.67
N PRO A 13 -8.68 -3.47 -8.10
CA PRO A 13 -8.82 -4.80 -7.52
C PRO A 13 -9.03 -5.88 -8.59
N LEU A 14 -8.09 -5.99 -9.53
CA LEU A 14 -8.24 -6.79 -10.75
C LEU A 14 -8.59 -8.26 -10.45
N LEU A 15 -7.87 -8.90 -9.51
CA LEU A 15 -8.15 -10.29 -9.16
C LEU A 15 -9.47 -10.46 -8.40
N GLY A 16 -10.00 -9.41 -7.76
CA GLY A 16 -11.34 -9.41 -7.19
C GLY A 16 -12.45 -9.15 -8.22
N LEU A 17 -12.12 -8.57 -9.37
CA LEU A 17 -13.06 -8.33 -10.48
C LEU A 17 -13.13 -9.53 -11.44
N VAL A 18 -11.99 -10.17 -11.69
CA VAL A 18 -11.86 -11.36 -12.55
C VAL A 18 -11.17 -12.46 -11.73
N GLU A 19 -11.95 -13.14 -10.89
CA GLU A 19 -11.41 -14.09 -9.89
C GLU A 19 -10.63 -15.26 -10.51
N SER A 20 -10.89 -15.64 -11.77
CA SER A 20 -10.12 -16.69 -12.47
C SER A 20 -8.64 -16.34 -12.65
N LEU A 21 -8.26 -15.06 -12.66
CA LEU A 21 -6.86 -14.64 -12.72
C LEU A 21 -6.06 -15.03 -11.47
N ALA A 22 -6.73 -15.36 -10.36
CA ALA A 22 -6.05 -15.87 -9.16
C ALA A 22 -5.44 -17.28 -9.37
N GLU A 23 -5.86 -17.99 -10.42
CA GLU A 23 -5.29 -19.28 -10.84
C GLU A 23 -3.85 -19.13 -11.34
N ASP A 24 -3.54 -18.01 -12.01
CA ASP A 24 -2.19 -17.70 -12.52
C ASP A 24 -1.18 -17.43 -11.39
N CYS A 25 -1.66 -17.21 -10.17
CA CYS A 25 -0.84 -16.94 -8.99
C CYS A 25 -0.62 -18.19 -8.11
N GLN A 26 -1.01 -19.39 -8.58
CA GLN A 26 -0.85 -20.62 -7.82
C GLN A 26 0.52 -21.30 -8.07
N PRO A 27 1.14 -21.90 -7.03
CA PRO A 27 0.69 -21.93 -5.64
C PRO A 27 0.95 -20.61 -4.92
N PHE A 28 -0.07 -20.03 -4.28
CA PHE A 28 0.10 -18.82 -3.49
C PHE A 28 0.51 -19.15 -2.03
N PRO A 29 1.54 -18.49 -1.45
CA PRO A 29 1.95 -18.73 -0.07
C PRO A 29 0.98 -18.07 0.94
N VAL A 30 -0.24 -18.61 1.06
CA VAL A 30 -1.32 -18.08 1.92
C VAL A 30 -0.92 -17.89 3.39
N ASN A 31 0.12 -18.58 3.86
CA ASN A 31 0.61 -18.43 5.23
C ASN A 31 1.37 -17.11 5.48
N PHE A 32 1.72 -16.36 4.44
CA PHE A 32 2.27 -15.01 4.57
C PHE A 32 1.23 -13.98 5.03
N VAL A 33 -0.05 -14.27 4.84
CA VAL A 33 -1.16 -13.42 5.31
C VAL A 33 -1.87 -14.04 6.52
N SER A 34 -2.54 -13.18 7.29
CA SER A 34 -3.31 -13.62 8.46
C SER A 34 -4.54 -14.44 8.05
N SER A 35 -5.03 -15.28 8.97
CA SER A 35 -6.09 -16.26 8.72
C SER A 35 -7.34 -15.67 8.07
N SER A 36 -7.74 -14.45 8.45
CA SER A 36 -8.92 -13.77 7.89
C SER A 36 -8.85 -13.50 6.39
N TYR A 37 -7.65 -13.53 5.80
CA TYR A 37 -7.42 -13.22 4.39
C TYR A 37 -7.15 -14.46 3.53
N ARG A 38 -6.84 -15.62 4.14
CA ARG A 38 -6.31 -16.79 3.41
C ARG A 38 -7.29 -17.38 2.39
N ARG A 39 -8.58 -17.39 2.72
CA ARG A 39 -9.59 -18.12 1.95
C ARG A 39 -9.80 -17.53 0.55
N HIS A 40 -9.92 -16.22 0.45
CA HIS A 40 -10.10 -15.49 -0.81
C HIS A 40 -9.10 -14.33 -0.88
N TRP A 41 -7.81 -14.63 -0.73
CA TRP A 41 -6.74 -13.62 -0.64
C TRP A 41 -6.72 -12.65 -1.83
N TRP A 42 -7.11 -13.14 -3.02
CA TRP A 42 -7.15 -12.36 -4.26
C TRP A 42 -8.14 -11.20 -4.21
N ARG A 43 -9.12 -11.24 -3.29
CA ARG A 43 -10.07 -10.14 -3.09
C ARG A 43 -9.47 -8.94 -2.39
N TYR A 44 -8.29 -9.07 -1.78
CA TYR A 44 -7.60 -8.03 -1.03
C TYR A 44 -6.38 -7.48 -1.77
N THR A 45 -6.31 -7.72 -3.08
CA THR A 45 -5.19 -7.26 -3.92
C THR A 45 -5.50 -5.93 -4.58
N GLN A 46 -4.47 -5.10 -4.78
CA GLN A 46 -4.54 -4.00 -5.73
C GLN A 46 -3.51 -4.20 -6.84
N PHE A 47 -3.91 -3.87 -8.07
CA PHE A 47 -3.13 -4.09 -9.28
C PHE A 47 -2.60 -2.77 -9.83
N PHE A 48 -1.38 -2.82 -10.34
CA PHE A 48 -0.68 -1.67 -10.90
C PHE A 48 -0.07 -2.02 -12.26
N MET A 49 -0.31 -1.18 -13.25
CA MET A 49 0.30 -1.26 -14.57
C MET A 49 0.52 0.13 -15.14
N GLY A 50 1.73 0.40 -15.62
CA GLY A 50 2.05 1.70 -16.22
C GLY A 50 3.36 1.68 -17.00
N PRO A 51 3.61 2.74 -17.79
CA PRO A 51 4.88 2.91 -18.50
C PRO A 51 6.02 3.23 -17.53
N GLU A 52 7.23 3.29 -18.08
CA GLU A 52 8.39 3.83 -17.38
C GLU A 52 8.13 5.25 -16.86
N GLY A 53 8.67 5.55 -15.68
CA GLY A 53 8.64 6.89 -15.10
C GLY A 53 7.39 7.23 -14.30
N THR A 54 6.38 6.34 -14.21
CA THR A 54 5.25 6.55 -13.28
C THR A 54 5.75 6.61 -11.83
N VAL A 55 5.16 7.51 -11.05
CA VAL A 55 5.54 7.77 -9.67
C VAL A 55 4.32 7.70 -8.76
N THR A 56 4.45 6.96 -7.66
CA THR A 56 3.58 7.10 -6.50
C THR A 56 4.35 7.88 -5.42
N PRO A 57 3.94 9.12 -5.07
CA PRO A 57 4.64 9.97 -4.11
C PRO A 57 4.81 9.34 -2.73
N LEU A 58 5.68 9.91 -1.90
CA LEU A 58 5.96 9.38 -0.56
C LEU A 58 4.70 9.34 0.32
N HIS A 59 4.35 8.15 0.81
CA HIS A 59 3.17 7.92 1.64
C HIS A 59 3.29 6.65 2.49
N PHE A 60 2.30 6.37 3.34
CA PHE A 60 2.13 5.05 3.95
C PHE A 60 0.73 4.48 3.65
N ASP A 61 0.54 3.17 3.80
CA ASP A 61 -0.74 2.50 3.49
C ASP A 61 -1.89 2.93 4.41
N THR A 62 -3.02 3.33 3.81
CA THR A 62 -4.08 4.14 4.43
C THR A 62 -4.62 3.56 5.73
N LEU A 63 -4.79 2.23 5.78
CA LEU A 63 -5.36 1.51 6.92
C LEU A 63 -4.31 0.98 7.90
N LEU A 64 -3.03 1.34 7.74
CA LEU A 64 -1.92 0.73 8.47
C LEU A 64 -1.91 -0.80 8.29
N SER A 65 -2.17 -1.24 7.06
CA SER A 65 -2.03 -2.63 6.62
C SER A 65 -0.56 -3.03 6.57
N HIS A 66 -0.34 -4.34 6.66
CA HIS A 66 0.85 -4.96 6.10
C HIS A 66 0.67 -5.05 4.58
N ASN A 67 1.72 -4.76 3.82
CA ASN A 67 1.68 -4.83 2.36
C ASN A 67 2.72 -5.84 1.86
N LEU A 68 2.27 -6.82 1.09
CA LEU A 68 3.13 -7.70 0.31
C LEU A 68 3.03 -7.29 -1.15
N PHE A 69 4.10 -6.72 -1.68
CA PHE A 69 4.18 -6.22 -3.04
C PHE A 69 4.90 -7.23 -3.94
N PHE A 70 4.27 -7.61 -5.04
CA PHE A 70 4.73 -8.61 -6.00
C PHE A 70 5.00 -7.95 -7.35
N GLN A 71 6.24 -8.05 -7.82
CA GLN A 71 6.62 -7.52 -9.12
C GLN A 71 6.57 -8.62 -10.19
N ILE A 72 5.71 -8.45 -11.19
CA ILE A 72 5.48 -9.46 -12.25
C ILE A 72 6.34 -9.14 -13.48
N PHE A 73 6.34 -7.90 -13.93
CA PHE A 73 7.02 -7.47 -15.15
C PHE A 73 7.66 -6.10 -14.97
N GLY A 74 8.80 -5.87 -15.61
CA GLY A 74 9.59 -4.64 -15.44
C GLY A 74 10.13 -4.49 -14.01
N ALA A 75 10.68 -3.33 -13.69
CA ALA A 75 11.26 -3.06 -12.38
C ALA A 75 10.70 -1.79 -11.77
N LYS A 76 10.59 -1.77 -10.44
CA LYS A 76 10.25 -0.57 -9.66
C LYS A 76 11.33 -0.28 -8.63
N GLN A 77 11.63 1.00 -8.44
CA GLN A 77 12.46 1.49 -7.36
C GLN A 77 11.58 1.99 -6.22
N PHE A 78 11.82 1.49 -5.03
CA PHE A 78 11.21 1.91 -3.79
C PHE A 78 12.21 2.72 -2.97
N THR A 79 11.79 3.89 -2.48
CA THR A 79 12.49 4.61 -1.44
C THR A 79 11.69 4.51 -0.16
N ILE A 80 12.25 3.85 0.85
CA ILE A 80 11.56 3.42 2.07
C ILE A 80 12.12 4.14 3.30
N LEU A 81 11.24 4.59 4.18
CA LEU A 81 11.58 5.11 5.51
C LEU A 81 10.71 4.44 6.58
N PRO A 82 11.26 4.17 7.78
CA PRO A 82 10.46 3.65 8.87
C PRO A 82 9.48 4.71 9.41
N PRO A 83 8.34 4.31 10.01
CA PRO A 83 7.34 5.23 10.55
C PRO A 83 7.91 6.28 11.52
N SER A 84 8.97 5.93 12.26
CA SER A 84 9.66 6.82 13.21
C SER A 84 10.31 8.04 12.56
N GLN A 85 10.47 8.05 11.23
CA GLN A 85 11.03 9.17 10.48
C GLN A 85 9.99 10.06 9.80
N ALA A 86 8.69 9.77 9.98
CA ALA A 86 7.60 10.54 9.37
C ALA A 86 7.66 12.04 9.66
N THR A 87 8.07 12.44 10.88
CA THR A 87 8.21 13.85 11.28
C THR A 87 9.30 14.60 10.51
N ARG A 88 10.22 13.89 9.85
CA ARG A 88 11.28 14.45 9.01
C ARG A 88 10.86 14.67 7.56
N CYS A 89 9.69 14.13 7.16
CA CYS A 89 9.26 14.04 5.77
C CYS A 89 8.14 15.02 5.40
N ALA A 90 7.80 15.97 6.29
CA ALA A 90 6.73 16.95 6.08
C ALA A 90 5.37 16.32 5.69
N ARG A 91 4.71 15.69 6.67
CA ARG A 91 3.41 15.04 6.49
C ARG A 91 2.34 16.02 5.99
N ARG A 92 1.59 15.64 4.95
CA ARG A 92 0.43 16.33 4.40
C ARG A 92 -0.82 15.46 4.53
N GLY A 93 -1.75 15.90 5.36
CA GLY A 93 -2.98 15.15 5.65
C GLY A 93 -2.69 13.82 6.36
N TRP A 94 -3.52 12.81 6.08
CA TRP A 94 -3.41 11.52 6.76
C TRP A 94 -2.16 10.75 6.33
N ARG A 95 -2.00 10.43 5.06
CA ARG A 95 -0.98 9.44 4.64
C ARG A 95 0.15 9.97 3.78
N TRP A 96 0.03 11.18 3.24
CA TRP A 96 0.95 11.72 2.24
C TRP A 96 2.04 12.58 2.88
N PHE A 97 3.14 12.76 2.16
CA PHE A 97 4.28 13.59 2.56
C PHE A 97 4.67 14.50 1.39
N ASP A 98 5.10 15.72 1.70
CA ASP A 98 5.45 16.72 0.67
C ASP A 98 6.91 16.62 0.21
N VAL A 99 7.75 15.88 0.93
CA VAL A 99 9.12 15.60 0.49
C VAL A 99 9.11 14.65 -0.70
N ASP A 100 9.74 15.06 -1.79
CA ASP A 100 10.22 14.16 -2.84
C ASP A 100 11.57 13.57 -2.40
N PRO A 101 11.66 12.26 -2.13
CA PRO A 101 12.91 11.65 -1.68
C PRO A 101 13.97 11.50 -2.78
N GLU A 102 13.60 11.60 -4.06
CA GLU A 102 14.54 11.56 -5.18
C GLU A 102 15.17 12.92 -5.46
N GLN A 103 14.43 14.00 -5.19
CA GLN A 103 14.88 15.38 -5.34
C GLN A 103 14.48 16.24 -4.13
N PRO A 104 15.06 15.97 -2.94
CA PRO A 104 14.64 16.64 -1.72
C PRO A 104 15.01 18.13 -1.70
N ASP A 105 14.00 18.99 -1.56
CA ASP A 105 14.19 20.42 -1.27
C ASP A 105 14.59 20.60 0.21
N TYR A 106 15.89 20.62 0.46
CA TYR A 106 16.44 20.79 1.81
C TYR A 106 16.31 22.21 2.38
N VAL A 107 15.96 23.21 1.56
CA VAL A 107 15.68 24.56 2.05
C VAL A 107 14.29 24.58 2.65
N ARG A 108 13.30 24.00 1.96
CA ARG A 108 11.93 23.88 2.44
C ARG A 108 11.77 22.81 3.51
N PHE A 109 12.51 21.70 3.44
CA PHE A 109 12.42 20.54 4.33
C PHE A 109 13.76 20.20 5.00
N PRO A 110 14.33 21.10 5.81
CA PRO A 110 15.67 20.91 6.39
C PRO A 110 15.77 19.68 7.31
N GLN A 111 14.66 19.24 7.92
CA GLN A 111 14.63 18.04 8.77
C GLN A 111 14.90 16.75 7.99
N TYR A 112 14.62 16.72 6.68
CA TYR A 112 14.86 15.56 5.84
C TYR A 112 16.35 15.23 5.68
N LYS A 113 17.26 16.20 5.91
CA LYS A 113 18.72 15.93 5.99
C LYS A 113 19.09 14.89 7.06
N ARG A 114 18.24 14.72 8.07
CA ARG A 114 18.41 13.73 9.14
C ARG A 114 17.68 12.42 8.83
N ALA A 115 16.98 12.32 7.72
CA ALA A 115 16.34 11.09 7.30
C ALA A 115 17.39 10.12 6.72
N THR A 116 17.14 8.82 6.86
CA THR A 116 18.00 7.75 6.34
C THR A 116 17.18 6.84 5.44
N PRO A 117 16.78 7.30 4.24
CA PRO A 117 16.01 6.48 3.31
C PRO A 117 16.80 5.26 2.83
N LEU A 118 16.11 4.14 2.67
CA LEU A 118 16.62 2.95 2.02
C LEU A 118 16.06 2.87 0.61
N VAL A 119 16.92 2.70 -0.39
CA VAL A 119 16.51 2.55 -1.80
C VAL A 119 16.64 1.09 -2.20
N ILE A 120 15.55 0.50 -2.71
CA ILE A 120 15.47 -0.90 -3.12
C ILE A 120 14.94 -0.95 -4.54
N THR A 121 15.58 -1.75 -5.40
CA THR A 121 15.01 -2.10 -6.71
C THR A 121 14.33 -3.45 -6.59
N VAL A 122 13.05 -3.51 -6.95
CA VAL A 122 12.22 -4.73 -6.97
C VAL A 122 12.07 -5.16 -8.43
N ASN A 123 12.60 -6.33 -8.75
CA ASN A 123 12.67 -6.92 -10.09
C ASN A 123 11.57 -7.98 -10.27
N PRO A 124 11.31 -8.44 -11.51
CA PRO A 124 10.36 -9.53 -11.75
C PRO A 124 10.67 -10.76 -10.90
N GLY A 125 9.67 -11.26 -10.18
CA GLY A 125 9.79 -12.39 -9.26
C GLY A 125 10.13 -12.02 -7.82
N ASP A 126 10.55 -10.78 -7.55
CA ASP A 126 10.78 -10.30 -6.19
C ASP A 126 9.45 -10.05 -5.45
N ILE A 127 9.48 -10.30 -4.13
CA ILE A 127 8.42 -9.93 -3.19
C ILE A 127 9.02 -8.94 -2.19
N LEU A 128 8.42 -7.75 -2.09
CA LEU A 128 8.77 -6.75 -1.10
C LEU A 128 7.71 -6.72 0.00
N TYR A 129 8.12 -6.99 1.23
CA TYR A 129 7.27 -6.86 2.41
C TYR A 129 7.45 -5.50 3.08
N MET A 130 6.35 -4.77 3.29
CA MET A 130 6.32 -3.50 4.00
C MET A 130 5.42 -3.62 5.24
N PRO A 131 5.98 -3.47 6.45
CA PRO A 131 5.19 -3.41 7.68
C PRO A 131 4.28 -2.17 7.76
N PRO A 132 3.26 -2.16 8.64
CA PRO A 132 2.36 -1.04 8.86
C PRO A 132 3.07 0.30 9.10
N GLY A 133 2.59 1.34 8.41
CA GLY A 133 3.09 2.71 8.54
C GLY A 133 4.44 2.96 7.86
N THR A 134 4.98 1.98 7.12
CA THR A 134 6.19 2.16 6.32
C THR A 134 5.96 3.24 5.29
N LEU A 135 6.78 4.30 5.36
CA LEU A 135 6.77 5.36 4.36
C LEU A 135 7.46 4.82 3.11
N HIS A 136 6.83 4.94 1.96
CA HIS A 136 7.38 4.48 0.70
C HIS A 136 7.01 5.41 -0.45
N HIS A 137 7.98 5.63 -1.32
CA HIS A 137 7.88 6.31 -2.60
C HIS A 137 8.24 5.30 -3.67
N VAL A 138 7.51 5.27 -4.79
CA VAL A 138 7.70 4.24 -5.82
C VAL A 138 7.84 4.87 -7.19
N ARG A 139 8.90 4.50 -7.92
CA ARG A 139 9.10 4.84 -9.33
C ARG A 139 9.18 3.59 -10.19
N SER A 140 8.45 3.57 -11.31
CA SER A 140 8.64 2.54 -12.34
C SER A 140 9.90 2.84 -13.16
N LEU A 141 10.86 1.92 -13.18
CA LEU A 141 12.11 2.02 -13.96
C LEU A 141 11.96 1.53 -15.40
N SER A 142 10.83 0.88 -15.70
CA SER A 142 10.42 0.44 -17.03
C SER A 142 8.90 0.30 -17.06
N ALA A 143 8.32 -0.03 -18.23
CA ALA A 143 6.94 -0.48 -18.25
C ALA A 143 6.78 -1.66 -17.28
N SER A 144 5.81 -1.58 -16.37
CA SER A 144 5.73 -2.49 -15.24
C SER A 144 4.34 -3.04 -15.01
N ILE A 145 4.30 -4.26 -14.45
CA ILE A 145 3.10 -4.93 -13.97
C ILE A 145 3.42 -5.47 -12.57
N SER A 146 2.55 -5.18 -11.62
CA SER A 146 2.69 -5.60 -10.23
C SER A 146 1.33 -5.67 -9.56
N PHE A 147 1.23 -6.42 -8.47
CA PHE A 147 0.11 -6.31 -7.55
C PHE A 147 0.61 -6.32 -6.12
N ASN A 148 -0.18 -5.83 -5.19
CA ASN A 148 0.06 -6.04 -3.77
C ASN A 148 -1.08 -6.82 -3.14
N ILE A 149 -0.87 -7.26 -1.89
CA ILE A 149 -1.93 -7.67 -0.98
C ILE A 149 -1.77 -6.86 0.30
N ASP A 150 -2.82 -6.15 0.65
CA ASP A 150 -2.95 -5.51 1.96
C ASP A 150 -3.68 -6.45 2.93
N PHE A 151 -3.05 -6.72 4.07
CA PHE A 151 -3.62 -7.55 5.12
C PHE A 151 -3.34 -7.00 6.50
N HIS A 152 -4.10 -7.47 7.49
CA HIS A 152 -4.02 -6.96 8.85
C HIS A 152 -3.76 -8.08 9.86
N THR A 153 -3.07 -7.74 10.94
CA THR A 153 -2.92 -8.57 12.13
C THR A 153 -3.68 -7.93 13.29
N ASN A 154 -3.94 -8.66 14.37
CA ASN A 154 -4.55 -8.07 15.57
C ASN A 154 -3.81 -6.81 16.02
N ARG A 155 -2.47 -6.84 15.96
CA ARG A 155 -1.63 -5.70 16.32
C ARG A 155 -1.83 -4.52 15.37
N SER A 156 -1.77 -4.73 14.06
CA SER A 156 -1.90 -3.61 13.11
C SER A 156 -3.28 -2.97 13.17
N VAL A 157 -4.34 -3.75 13.42
CA VAL A 157 -5.68 -3.21 13.67
C VAL A 157 -5.72 -2.36 14.94
N LEU A 158 -5.20 -2.87 16.06
CA LEU A 158 -5.18 -2.12 17.32
C LEU A 158 -4.38 -0.82 17.16
N ASP A 159 -3.21 -0.88 16.54
CA ASP A 159 -2.36 0.28 16.25
C ASP A 159 -3.13 1.29 15.38
N ALA A 160 -3.90 0.85 14.39
CA ALA A 160 -4.73 1.72 13.56
C ALA A 160 -5.84 2.40 14.37
N LEU A 161 -6.56 1.66 15.20
CA LEU A 161 -7.61 2.21 16.06
C LEU A 161 -7.05 3.27 17.04
N THR A 162 -5.83 3.08 17.55
CA THR A 162 -5.19 4.08 18.45
C THR A 162 -4.80 5.38 17.77
N GLN A 163 -4.90 5.47 16.43
CA GLN A 163 -4.58 6.67 15.67
C GLN A 163 -5.82 7.37 15.09
N ALA A 164 -7.03 6.91 15.43
CA ALA A 164 -8.27 7.47 14.89
C ALA A 164 -8.45 8.98 15.18
N ASP A 165 -7.89 9.47 16.28
CA ASP A 165 -7.94 10.88 16.69
C ASP A 165 -6.83 11.75 16.07
N LYS A 166 -5.88 11.16 15.33
CA LYS A 166 -4.70 11.84 14.77
C LYS A 166 -4.92 12.38 13.35
N GLY A 167 -6.11 12.92 13.09
CA GLY A 167 -6.48 13.46 11.77
C GLY A 167 -6.79 12.39 10.73
N MET A 168 -7.19 11.20 11.16
CA MET A 168 -7.64 10.12 10.29
C MET A 168 -9.01 10.48 9.66
N PRO A 169 -9.22 10.32 8.34
CA PRO A 169 -10.52 10.57 7.71
C PRO A 169 -11.59 9.59 8.24
N LYS A 170 -12.85 10.01 8.24
CA LYS A 170 -13.96 9.20 8.78
C LYS A 170 -14.13 7.88 8.03
N GLU A 171 -13.88 7.90 6.72
CA GLU A 171 -13.91 6.74 5.84
C GLU A 171 -12.82 5.73 6.24
N VAL A 172 -11.62 6.21 6.55
CA VAL A 172 -10.51 5.37 7.03
C VAL A 172 -10.82 4.78 8.40
N ILE A 173 -11.42 5.56 9.31
CA ILE A 173 -11.88 5.06 10.61
C ILE A 173 -12.93 3.95 10.42
N PHE A 174 -13.89 4.14 9.50
CA PHE A 174 -14.89 3.15 9.17
C PHE A 174 -14.26 1.84 8.67
N TYR A 175 -13.34 1.90 7.70
CA TYR A 175 -12.69 0.70 7.19
C TYR A 175 -11.82 0.02 8.26
N ASN A 176 -11.12 0.78 9.11
CA ASN A 176 -10.42 0.21 10.26
C ASN A 176 -11.38 -0.51 11.22
N ALA A 177 -12.58 0.02 11.47
CA ALA A 177 -13.61 -0.69 12.25
C ALA A 177 -14.08 -1.98 11.57
N VAL A 178 -14.27 -1.98 10.25
CA VAL A 178 -14.60 -3.20 9.48
C VAL A 178 -13.46 -4.24 9.59
N THR A 179 -12.20 -3.82 9.50
CA THR A 179 -11.05 -4.75 9.69
C THR A 179 -11.00 -5.29 11.12
N ALA A 180 -11.39 -4.51 12.14
CA ALA A 180 -11.48 -4.98 13.51
C ALA A 180 -12.53 -6.07 13.69
N LEU A 181 -13.71 -5.93 13.05
CA LEU A 181 -14.71 -6.98 13.03
C LEU A 181 -14.15 -8.27 12.39
N ALA A 182 -13.44 -8.15 11.28
CA ALA A 182 -12.90 -9.31 10.55
C ALA A 182 -11.73 -10.01 11.25
N VAL A 183 -10.81 -9.25 11.85
CA VAL A 183 -9.52 -9.77 12.34
C VAL A 183 -9.51 -9.99 13.85
N ILE A 184 -10.11 -9.08 14.63
CA ILE A 184 -10.15 -9.20 16.10
C ILE A 184 -11.37 -10.04 16.52
N SER A 185 -12.55 -9.71 16.00
CA SER A 185 -13.80 -10.38 16.38
C SER A 185 -14.11 -11.63 15.54
N ASN A 186 -13.30 -11.93 14.53
CA ASN A 186 -13.49 -13.06 13.61
C ASN A 186 -14.88 -13.11 12.96
N VAL A 187 -15.49 -11.95 12.71
CA VAL A 187 -16.76 -11.86 11.98
C VAL A 187 -16.55 -12.39 10.56
N PRO A 188 -17.42 -13.29 10.06
CA PRO A 188 -17.23 -13.93 8.76
C PRO A 188 -17.06 -12.94 7.60
N GLU A 189 -16.19 -13.30 6.66
CA GLU A 189 -15.94 -12.53 5.43
C GLU A 189 -17.22 -12.20 4.65
N ALA A 190 -18.21 -13.10 4.64
CA ALA A 190 -19.50 -12.87 3.99
C ALA A 190 -20.25 -11.63 4.51
N ILE A 191 -19.93 -11.17 5.73
CA ILE A 191 -20.48 -9.97 6.35
C ILE A 191 -19.53 -8.78 6.19
N THR A 192 -18.23 -8.98 6.45
CA THR A 192 -17.25 -7.88 6.49
C THR A 192 -16.76 -7.45 5.11
N PHE A 193 -16.61 -8.37 4.17
CA PHE A 193 -16.09 -8.05 2.83
C PHE A 193 -17.02 -7.15 2.01
N PRO A 194 -18.36 -7.33 1.99
CA PRO A 194 -19.24 -6.37 1.31
C PRO A 194 -19.10 -4.92 1.81
N LEU A 195 -18.79 -4.74 3.10
CA LEU A 195 -18.54 -3.43 3.70
C LEU A 195 -17.14 -2.90 3.38
N TYR A 196 -16.15 -3.80 3.27
CA TYR A 196 -14.77 -3.45 2.94
C TYR A 196 -14.55 -3.18 1.46
N ARG A 197 -15.22 -3.91 0.56
CA ARG A 197 -15.01 -3.90 -0.89
C ARG A 197 -14.91 -2.50 -1.51
N PRO A 198 -15.73 -1.50 -1.15
CA PRO A 198 -15.60 -0.15 -1.71
C PRO A 198 -14.24 0.51 -1.44
N TYR A 199 -13.54 0.14 -0.35
CA TYR A 199 -12.19 0.63 -0.03
C TYR A 199 -11.20 0.34 -1.15
N LEU A 200 -11.31 -0.83 -1.78
CA LEU A 200 -10.38 -1.29 -2.81
C LEU A 200 -10.40 -0.45 -4.09
N SER A 201 -11.42 0.40 -4.25
CA SER A 201 -11.56 1.38 -5.33
C SER A 201 -11.60 2.82 -4.82
N TYR A 202 -11.52 3.03 -3.50
CA TYR A 202 -11.59 4.34 -2.85
C TYR A 202 -10.24 5.04 -2.83
N VAL A 203 -9.14 4.27 -2.75
CA VAL A 203 -7.78 4.80 -2.73
C VAL A 203 -7.35 5.02 -4.18
N SER A 204 -7.47 6.26 -4.65
CA SER A 204 -6.87 6.77 -5.89
C SER A 204 -6.25 8.13 -5.58
#